data_AF-A0A1F5K5H6-F1
#
_entry.id   AF-A0A1F5K5H6-F1
#
_cell.length_a   1.000
_cell.length_b   1.000
_cell.length_c   1.000
_cell.angle_alpha   90.00
_cell.angle_beta   90.00
_cell.angle_gamma   90.00
#
_symmetry.space_group_name_H-M   'P 1'
#
loop_
_entity.id
_entity.type
_entity.pdbx_description
1 polymer ?
#
loop_
_entity_poly.entity_id
_entity_poly.type
_entity_poly.pdbx_seq_one_letter_code
_entity_poly.pdbx_strand_id
1 'polypeptide(L)'
;MEQLRPPVVTILGHVDHGKTTLLDFIRKTSVAAKEHGGITQAIGAYQARVQGTGDSGQKEKKSSLQPETSNLITFIDTPGHAAFEKMRSRGAEACDIAVLVVAVEDGVMPQTVEAIKHIQSAGIPMIVAVNKVDLPGVDVKVQLEKIKKQLSDQKVLVEEYGGDVPIVPISAKTGQGVEDLLETINLVAEIHEFKGNPELLALGVIIESRVDKFKGAIATVLVRDGTLKKGDNLMVGGVKGKVRGMFDFAGRAVDLAGPSVPVEVLGFESVPPVGAKLGEEKKAETEGRKTVSLIDKLRAGETQTLNVVIRADKQGSLEAVEDILQKLDPEHIKIIASGTGDINDSDVELAASAKGIILGFNVSVIHTAQKFAETERILIRTYNIIYELTEELEEVVEAMLKPGKVEEVFGKAQILAEFPYGKSEKVAGCKILEGTFSKGPKVRIVRGEEIIGEAKIKSLKKVKEEVPKVEKGQECGMMFDPGIDFQIGDIVESFRTF
;
A
#
# COMPACT_ATOMS: atom_id res chain seq x y z
N MET A 1 -25.50 11.21 32.65
CA MET A 1 -25.25 12.65 32.42
C MET A 1 -24.10 12.78 31.43
N GLU A 2 -24.14 13.73 30.48
CA GLU A 2 -23.00 14.00 29.61
C GLU A 2 -21.82 14.59 30.40
N GLN A 3 -20.62 14.10 30.12
CA GLN A 3 -19.37 14.54 30.73
C GLN A 3 -18.33 14.76 29.64
N LEU A 4 -17.34 15.62 29.88
CA LEU A 4 -16.20 15.76 28.98
C LEU A 4 -15.44 14.43 28.91
N ARG A 5 -15.11 14.01 27.69
CA ARG A 5 -14.31 12.79 27.45
C ARG A 5 -12.94 13.14 26.86
N PRO A 6 -11.93 12.27 27.06
CA PRO A 6 -10.63 12.43 26.41
C PRO A 6 -10.77 12.62 24.90
N PRO A 7 -10.07 13.56 24.25
CA PRO A 7 -10.08 13.68 22.80
C PRO A 7 -9.43 12.44 22.17
N VAL A 8 -10.00 11.98 21.05
CA VAL A 8 -9.40 10.98 20.18
C VAL A 8 -8.68 11.70 19.04
N VAL A 9 -7.39 11.44 18.88
CA VAL A 9 -6.49 12.18 18.00
C VAL A 9 -5.86 11.22 16.99
N THR A 10 -5.99 11.52 15.70
CA THR A 10 -5.22 10.80 14.66
C THR A 10 -3.97 11.59 14.30
N ILE A 11 -2.89 10.89 13.96
CA ILE A 11 -1.69 11.49 13.39
C ILE A 11 -1.58 11.11 11.91
N LEU A 12 -1.52 12.12 11.05
CA LEU A 12 -1.47 12.00 9.60
C LEU A 12 -0.28 12.75 9.02
N GLY A 13 0.12 12.43 7.80
CA GLY A 13 1.26 13.07 7.11
C GLY A 13 2.04 12.11 6.23
N HIS A 14 3.03 12.63 5.52
CA HIS A 14 3.86 11.85 4.59
C HIS A 14 4.73 10.80 5.30
N VAL A 15 5.11 9.74 4.58
CA VAL A 15 6.12 8.77 5.03
C VAL A 15 7.41 9.51 5.43
N ASP A 16 8.12 9.00 6.44
CA ASP A 16 9.38 9.57 6.97
C ASP A 16 9.33 11.00 7.54
N HIS A 17 8.15 11.61 7.68
CA HIS A 17 7.97 12.85 8.43
C HIS A 17 8.02 12.64 9.97
N GLY A 18 8.22 11.41 10.45
CA GLY A 18 8.40 11.10 11.87
C GLY A 18 7.10 10.94 12.69
N LYS A 19 5.99 10.56 12.05
CA LYS A 19 4.71 10.25 12.73
C LYS A 19 4.86 9.16 13.81
N THR A 20 5.40 8.01 13.44
CA THR A 20 5.60 6.89 14.37
C THR A 20 6.62 7.25 15.44
N THR A 21 7.67 8.02 15.11
CA THR A 21 8.63 8.54 16.08
C THR A 21 7.98 9.45 17.11
N LEU A 22 7.07 10.31 16.70
CA LEU A 22 6.30 11.18 17.60
C LEU A 22 5.44 10.36 18.56
N LEU A 23 4.70 9.37 18.03
CA LEU A 23 3.86 8.49 18.84
C LEU A 23 4.70 7.63 19.80
N ASP A 24 5.86 7.15 19.36
CA ASP A 24 6.81 6.41 20.17
C ASP A 24 7.32 7.24 21.35
N PHE A 25 7.69 8.50 21.08
CA PHE A 25 8.12 9.45 22.10
C PHE A 25 7.01 9.71 23.13
N ILE A 26 5.79 10.02 22.67
CA ILE A 26 4.63 10.25 23.54
C ILE A 26 4.33 9.00 24.39
N ARG A 27 4.41 7.80 23.80
CA ARG A 27 4.16 6.54 24.50
C ARG A 27 5.32 6.13 25.43
N LYS A 28 6.48 6.81 25.39
CA LYS A 28 7.74 6.42 26.06
C LYS A 28 8.16 4.99 25.71
N THR A 29 8.09 4.65 24.42
CA THR A 29 8.37 3.31 23.89
C THR A 29 9.12 3.43 22.57
N SER A 30 9.50 2.30 21.96
CA SER A 30 10.13 2.28 20.64
C SER A 30 9.49 1.18 19.78
N VAL A 31 8.36 1.48 19.15
CA VAL A 31 7.69 0.55 18.22
C VAL A 31 8.20 0.73 16.79
N ALA A 32 8.52 1.95 16.34
CA ALA A 32 9.14 2.21 15.04
C ALA A 32 10.43 1.39 14.85
N ALA A 33 11.24 1.27 15.91
CA ALA A 33 12.48 0.48 15.88
C ALA A 33 12.25 -1.04 15.86
N LYS A 34 11.04 -1.51 16.15
CA LYS A 34 10.66 -2.93 16.20
C LYS A 34 9.87 -3.38 14.97
N GLU A 35 9.23 -2.46 14.25
CA GLU A 35 8.50 -2.75 13.02
C GLU A 35 9.46 -2.85 11.82
N HIS A 36 9.18 -3.80 10.92
CA HIS A 36 9.98 -3.99 9.72
C HIS A 36 9.84 -2.78 8.78
N GLY A 37 10.98 -2.31 8.25
CA GLY A 37 11.05 -1.09 7.44
C GLY A 37 10.97 0.22 8.22
N GLY A 38 10.88 0.20 9.56
CA GLY A 38 10.85 1.42 10.38
C GLY A 38 9.54 2.23 10.29
N ILE A 39 8.50 1.67 9.70
CA ILE A 39 7.21 2.32 9.45
C ILE A 39 6.03 1.53 10.02
N THR A 40 4.97 2.25 10.39
CA THR A 40 3.70 1.66 10.84
C THR A 40 2.86 1.18 9.66
N GLN A 41 2.49 -0.09 9.68
CA GLN A 41 1.77 -0.78 8.61
C GLN A 41 0.39 -1.33 9.05
N ALA A 42 -0.05 -1.02 10.27
CA ALA A 42 -1.37 -1.36 10.80
C ALA A 42 -1.93 -0.24 11.69
N ILE A 43 -3.25 -0.19 11.89
CA ILE A 43 -3.83 0.82 12.78
C ILE A 43 -3.65 0.40 14.25
N GLY A 44 -3.10 1.30 15.05
CA GLY A 44 -2.98 1.14 16.50
C GLY A 44 -3.79 2.19 17.25
N ALA A 45 -4.26 1.90 18.46
CA ALA A 45 -4.86 2.91 19.33
C ALA A 45 -4.33 2.78 20.76
N TYR A 46 -3.97 3.90 21.38
CA TYR A 46 -3.43 3.93 22.74
C TYR A 46 -3.80 5.22 23.47
N GLN A 47 -3.56 5.28 24.78
CA GLN A 47 -3.89 6.46 25.59
C GLN A 47 -2.66 6.98 26.33
N ALA A 48 -2.42 8.28 26.25
CA ALA A 48 -1.33 8.97 26.93
C ALA A 48 -1.89 9.95 27.98
N ARG A 49 -1.14 10.14 29.07
CA ARG A 49 -1.41 11.18 30.08
C ARG A 49 -0.56 12.39 29.80
N VAL A 50 -1.19 13.55 29.69
CA VAL A 50 -0.51 14.84 29.72
C VAL A 50 -0.27 15.21 31.18
N GLN A 51 0.96 15.57 31.55
CA GLN A 51 1.20 16.17 32.86
C GLN A 51 0.73 17.62 32.76
N GLY A 52 -0.35 17.97 33.45
CA GLY A 52 -0.80 19.36 33.50
C GLY A 52 0.25 20.22 34.20
N THR A 53 0.69 21.29 33.55
CA THR A 53 1.53 22.37 34.11
C THR A 53 0.70 23.29 35.03
N GLY A 54 -0.14 22.71 35.88
CA GLY A 54 -1.11 23.45 36.67
C GLY A 54 -1.55 22.72 37.94
N ASP A 55 -0.62 22.47 38.87
CA ASP A 55 -0.96 22.65 40.28
C ASP A 55 0.31 22.75 41.16
N SER A 56 0.81 23.96 41.29
CA SER A 56 1.60 24.33 42.46
C SER A 56 0.65 24.42 43.67
N GLY A 57 0.34 23.28 44.29
CA GLY A 57 0.00 23.26 45.71
C GLY A 57 -1.45 23.07 46.14
N GLN A 58 -2.34 22.44 45.39
CA GLN A 58 -3.60 21.95 45.96
C GLN A 58 -3.83 20.46 45.73
N LYS A 59 -3.22 19.65 46.62
CA LYS A 59 -3.71 18.31 46.94
C LYS A 59 -5.07 18.42 47.64
N GLU A 60 -6.14 18.75 46.93
CA GLU A 60 -7.49 18.54 47.44
C GLU A 60 -7.90 17.08 47.22
N LYS A 61 -8.05 16.36 48.33
CA LYS A 61 -8.75 15.08 48.40
C LYS A 61 -10.18 15.26 47.87
N LYS A 62 -10.46 14.86 46.62
CA LYS A 62 -11.83 14.67 46.12
C LYS A 62 -12.03 13.24 45.60
N SER A 63 -12.97 12.56 46.24
CA SER A 63 -13.74 11.36 45.88
C SER A 63 -13.11 10.21 45.08
N SER A 64 -13.10 9.03 45.70
CA SER A 64 -12.52 7.75 45.23
C SER A 64 -13.28 7.02 44.10
N LEU A 65 -14.06 7.71 43.26
CA LEU A 65 -14.88 7.09 42.21
C LEU A 65 -14.90 7.92 40.91
N GLN A 66 -13.75 8.14 40.30
CA GLN A 66 -13.52 8.33 38.85
C GLN A 66 -12.07 8.80 38.67
N PRO A 67 -11.25 8.15 37.83
CA PRO A 67 -9.93 8.68 37.51
C PRO A 67 -10.10 9.99 36.73
N GLU A 68 -9.37 11.05 37.11
CA GLU A 68 -9.32 12.35 36.43
C GLU A 68 -9.17 12.16 34.91
N THR A 69 -10.27 12.22 34.17
CA THR A 69 -10.33 12.04 32.71
C THR A 69 -9.82 13.26 31.96
N SER A 70 -9.60 14.38 32.64
CA SER A 70 -9.27 15.68 32.05
C SER A 70 -7.89 15.75 31.39
N ASN A 71 -6.99 14.81 31.67
CA ASN A 71 -5.59 14.88 31.21
C ASN A 71 -5.20 13.70 30.31
N LEU A 72 -6.18 12.97 29.77
CA LEU A 72 -5.94 11.83 28.89
C LEU A 72 -6.17 12.24 27.44
N ILE A 73 -5.30 11.77 26.54
CA ILE A 73 -5.47 11.87 25.10
C ILE A 73 -5.38 10.46 24.53
N THR A 74 -6.36 10.08 23.71
CA THR A 74 -6.32 8.82 22.98
C THR A 74 -5.77 9.08 21.59
N PHE A 75 -4.73 8.35 21.21
CA PHE A 75 -4.12 8.46 19.88
C PHE A 75 -4.50 7.26 19.02
N ILE A 76 -4.87 7.52 17.77
CA ILE A 76 -4.95 6.54 16.69
C ILE A 76 -3.74 6.71 15.79
N ASP A 77 -2.93 5.65 15.68
CA ASP A 77 -1.81 5.57 14.77
C ASP A 77 -2.28 4.98 13.45
N THR A 78 -2.17 5.74 12.35
CA THR A 78 -2.55 5.27 11.02
C THR A 78 -1.33 5.22 10.10
N PRO A 79 -1.20 4.16 9.26
CA PRO A 79 -0.11 4.09 8.28
C PRO A 79 -0.10 5.26 7.28
N GLY A 80 1.09 5.82 7.05
CA GLY A 80 1.27 6.94 6.13
C GLY A 80 1.37 6.57 4.64
N HIS A 81 1.55 5.29 4.31
CA HIS A 81 1.80 4.86 2.93
C HIS A 81 0.50 4.88 2.10
N ALA A 82 0.60 5.35 0.84
CA ALA A 82 -0.50 5.41 -0.14
C ALA A 82 -1.45 4.19 -0.16
N ALA A 83 -0.94 2.95 -0.06
CA ALA A 83 -1.73 1.71 -0.03
C ALA A 83 -2.76 1.63 1.12
N PHE A 84 -2.58 2.42 2.18
CA PHE A 84 -3.46 2.45 3.35
C PHE A 84 -4.44 3.64 3.35
N GLU A 85 -4.83 4.14 2.17
CA GLU A 85 -5.76 5.27 2.03
C GLU A 85 -7.08 5.05 2.78
N LYS A 86 -7.72 3.89 2.60
CA LYS A 86 -8.97 3.54 3.30
C LYS A 86 -8.82 3.55 4.82
N MET A 87 -7.65 3.17 5.33
CA MET A 87 -7.34 3.23 6.76
C MET A 87 -7.26 4.67 7.27
N ARG A 88 -6.62 5.57 6.52
CA ARG A 88 -6.49 6.98 6.89
C ARG A 88 -7.84 7.69 6.94
N SER A 89 -8.68 7.47 5.93
CA SER A 89 -10.04 8.04 5.89
C SER A 89 -10.87 7.57 7.10
N ARG A 90 -10.90 6.26 7.38
CA ARG A 90 -11.60 5.71 8.56
C ARG A 90 -11.02 6.22 9.87
N GLY A 91 -9.70 6.32 9.98
CA GLY A 91 -9.02 6.86 11.16
C GLY A 91 -9.38 8.31 11.43
N ALA A 92 -9.47 9.14 10.39
CA ALA A 92 -9.92 10.53 10.50
C ALA A 92 -11.38 10.63 10.96
N GLU A 93 -12.31 9.87 10.34
CA GLU A 93 -13.72 9.82 10.77
C GLU A 93 -13.90 9.28 12.20
N ALA A 94 -13.00 8.39 12.63
CA ALA A 94 -12.96 7.82 13.97
C ALA A 94 -12.26 8.71 15.02
N CYS A 95 -11.80 9.91 14.67
CA CYS A 95 -11.18 10.86 15.60
C CYS A 95 -12.02 12.10 15.83
N ASP A 96 -11.58 12.89 16.81
CA ASP A 96 -12.12 14.21 17.18
C ASP A 96 -11.20 15.33 16.68
N ILE A 97 -9.88 15.09 16.64
CA ILE A 97 -8.86 16.03 16.20
C ILE A 97 -7.86 15.31 15.29
N ALA A 98 -7.32 15.99 14.29
CA ALA A 98 -6.21 15.49 13.48
C ALA A 98 -4.93 16.32 13.68
N VAL A 99 -3.81 15.63 13.90
CA VAL A 99 -2.46 16.22 13.89
C VAL A 99 -1.79 15.90 12.56
N LEU A 100 -1.52 16.93 11.77
CA LEU A 100 -0.80 16.83 10.50
C LEU A 100 0.69 17.04 10.73
N VAL A 101 1.49 15.99 10.55
CA VAL A 101 2.95 16.04 10.73
C VAL A 101 3.64 16.37 9.41
N VAL A 102 4.41 17.46 9.42
CA VAL A 102 5.15 17.97 8.26
C VAL A 102 6.62 18.08 8.64
N ALA A 103 7.53 17.42 7.92
CA ALA A 103 8.96 17.60 8.15
C ALA A 103 9.41 19.00 7.69
N VAL A 104 10.26 19.65 8.49
CA VAL A 104 10.74 21.01 8.24
C VAL A 104 11.59 21.10 6.96
N GLU A 105 12.31 20.04 6.58
CA GLU A 105 13.13 20.00 5.38
C GLU A 105 12.32 19.73 4.10
N ASP A 106 11.28 18.92 4.19
CA ASP A 106 10.47 18.46 3.06
C ASP A 106 9.32 19.42 2.73
N GLY A 107 8.67 19.94 3.77
CA GLY A 107 7.46 20.74 3.65
C GLY A 107 6.24 19.93 3.18
N VAL A 108 5.31 20.57 2.48
CA VAL A 108 4.06 19.94 2.04
C VAL A 108 4.31 19.03 0.83
N MET A 109 4.15 17.71 1.05
CA MET A 109 4.30 16.66 0.04
C MET A 109 2.94 16.17 -0.49
N PRO A 110 2.88 15.41 -1.61
CA PRO A 110 1.61 14.91 -2.17
C PRO A 110 0.74 14.13 -1.17
N GLN A 111 1.33 13.28 -0.33
CA GLN A 111 0.58 12.56 0.72
C GLN A 111 0.10 13.50 1.84
N THR A 112 0.81 14.59 2.10
CA THR A 112 0.35 15.65 3.03
C THR A 112 -0.90 16.32 2.48
N VAL A 113 -0.94 16.61 1.17
CA VAL A 113 -2.13 17.17 0.50
C VAL A 113 -3.31 16.21 0.57
N GLU A 114 -3.06 14.91 0.38
CA GLU A 114 -4.09 13.88 0.53
C GLU A 114 -4.62 13.82 1.97
N ALA A 115 -3.73 13.83 2.96
CA ALA A 115 -4.10 13.88 4.38
C ALA A 115 -4.96 15.10 4.72
N ILE A 116 -4.61 16.29 4.20
CA ILE A 116 -5.41 17.51 4.36
C ILE A 116 -6.84 17.30 3.84
N LYS A 117 -7.01 16.69 2.66
CA LYS A 117 -8.33 16.41 2.09
C LYS A 117 -9.15 15.46 2.97
N HIS A 118 -8.53 14.42 3.52
CA HIS A 118 -9.20 13.47 4.42
C HIS A 118 -9.69 14.17 5.69
N ILE A 119 -8.85 15.03 6.29
CA ILE A 119 -9.20 15.81 7.49
C ILE A 119 -10.36 16.77 7.20
N GLN A 120 -10.26 17.53 6.09
CA GLN A 120 -11.31 18.46 5.68
C GLN A 120 -12.63 17.75 5.36
N SER A 121 -12.58 16.56 4.75
CA SER A 121 -13.77 15.77 4.44
C SER A 121 -14.42 15.19 5.69
N ALA A 122 -13.61 14.81 6.70
CA ALA A 122 -14.09 14.35 8.00
C ALA A 122 -14.67 15.50 8.86
N GLY A 123 -14.34 16.76 8.55
CA GLY A 123 -14.83 17.93 9.26
C GLY A 123 -14.31 18.06 10.69
N ILE A 124 -13.13 17.52 10.97
CA ILE A 124 -12.49 17.59 12.29
C ILE A 124 -11.44 18.70 12.35
N PRO A 125 -11.25 19.36 13.52
CA PRO A 125 -10.20 20.36 13.71
C PRO A 125 -8.81 19.79 13.45
N MET A 126 -7.94 20.64 12.90
CA MET A 126 -6.59 20.30 12.47
C MET A 126 -5.55 21.07 13.29
N ILE A 127 -4.48 20.38 13.69
CA ILE A 127 -3.27 20.98 14.27
C ILE A 127 -2.08 20.56 13.39
N VAL A 128 -1.19 21.50 13.05
CA VAL A 128 0.00 21.19 12.25
C VAL A 128 1.22 21.08 13.15
N ALA A 129 1.85 19.91 13.16
CA ALA A 129 3.11 19.67 13.86
C ALA A 129 4.28 19.69 12.87
N VAL A 130 5.12 20.73 12.95
CA VAL A 130 6.30 20.86 12.08
C VAL A 130 7.47 20.13 12.74
N ASN A 131 7.81 18.95 12.24
CA ASN A 131 8.77 18.04 12.85
C ASN A 131 10.20 18.24 12.34
N LYS A 132 11.17 17.63 13.05
CA LYS A 132 12.62 17.61 12.74
C LYS A 132 13.31 18.98 12.83
N VAL A 133 12.83 19.85 13.71
CA VAL A 133 13.46 21.17 13.97
C VAL A 133 14.86 21.07 14.59
N ASP A 134 15.29 19.87 14.99
CA ASP A 134 16.63 19.58 15.51
C ASP A 134 17.70 19.43 14.43
N LEU A 135 17.33 19.37 13.13
CA LEU A 135 18.29 19.12 12.06
C LEU A 135 19.30 20.27 11.90
N PRO A 136 20.61 19.98 11.94
CA PRO A 136 21.64 21.00 11.77
C PRO A 136 21.65 21.52 10.33
N GLY A 137 21.73 22.84 10.17
CA GLY A 137 21.78 23.49 8.85
C GLY A 137 20.42 23.84 8.25
N VAL A 138 19.31 23.56 8.95
CA VAL A 138 17.97 24.01 8.56
C VAL A 138 17.65 25.34 9.25
N ASP A 139 17.38 26.39 8.48
CA ASP A 139 16.80 27.62 9.02
C ASP A 139 15.30 27.43 9.25
N VAL A 140 14.97 27.04 10.48
CA VAL A 140 13.61 26.69 10.90
C VAL A 140 12.62 27.85 10.65
N LYS A 141 13.05 29.11 10.80
CA LYS A 141 12.16 30.27 10.60
C LYS A 141 11.80 30.43 9.13
N VAL A 142 12.78 30.32 8.24
CA VAL A 142 12.55 30.43 6.79
C VAL A 142 11.67 29.28 6.28
N GLN A 143 11.93 28.05 6.74
CA GLN A 143 11.14 26.89 6.35
C GLN A 143 9.71 26.93 6.91
N LEU A 144 9.51 27.40 8.13
CA LEU A 144 8.17 27.61 8.69
C LEU A 144 7.34 28.55 7.81
N GLU A 145 7.89 29.68 7.39
CA GLU A 145 7.18 30.60 6.49
C GLU A 145 6.85 29.97 5.14
N LYS A 146 7.76 29.15 4.59
CA LYS A 146 7.50 28.38 3.37
C LYS A 146 6.36 27.38 3.57
N ILE A 147 6.36 26.62 4.67
CA ILE A 147 5.32 25.64 4.98
C ILE A 147 3.97 26.33 5.18
N LYS A 148 3.91 27.44 5.92
CA LYS A 148 2.68 28.23 6.10
C LYS A 148 2.09 28.69 4.76
N LYS A 149 2.94 29.15 3.84
CA LYS A 149 2.51 29.51 2.48
C LYS A 149 1.96 28.31 1.71
N GLN A 150 2.66 27.17 1.74
CA GLN A 150 2.22 25.94 1.08
C GLN A 150 0.88 25.41 1.64
N LEU A 151 0.67 25.53 2.96
CA LEU A 151 -0.60 25.16 3.61
C LEU A 151 -1.74 26.08 3.18
N SER A 152 -1.48 27.39 3.08
CA SER A 152 -2.44 28.37 2.56
C SER A 152 -2.88 28.05 1.13
N ASP A 153 -1.95 27.62 0.27
CA ASP A 153 -2.26 27.16 -1.09
C ASP A 153 -3.21 25.93 -1.10
N GLN A 154 -3.19 25.12 -0.03
CA GLN A 154 -4.11 23.99 0.18
C GLN A 154 -5.37 24.35 0.99
N LYS A 155 -5.67 25.65 1.13
CA LYS A 155 -6.81 26.17 1.90
C LYS A 155 -6.76 25.85 3.40
N VAL A 156 -5.55 25.64 3.94
CA VAL A 156 -5.31 25.48 5.37
C VAL A 156 -4.77 26.81 5.88
N LEU A 157 -5.61 27.60 6.54
CA LEU A 157 -5.24 28.91 7.06
C LEU A 157 -4.76 28.77 8.51
N VAL A 158 -3.51 29.13 8.76
CA VAL A 158 -2.93 29.09 10.10
C VAL A 158 -3.28 30.35 10.91
N GLU A 159 -3.28 30.24 12.24
CA GLU A 159 -3.69 31.33 13.16
C GLU A 159 -2.95 32.65 12.93
N GLU A 160 -1.64 32.60 12.67
CA GLU A 160 -0.82 33.79 12.42
C GLU A 160 -1.26 34.58 11.17
N TYR A 161 -1.90 33.91 10.21
CA TYR A 161 -2.46 34.52 8.99
C TYR A 161 -3.97 34.79 9.12
N GLY A 162 -4.52 34.75 10.34
CA GLY A 162 -5.93 34.98 10.64
C GLY A 162 -6.83 33.76 10.42
N GLY A 163 -6.26 32.56 10.38
CA GLY A 163 -7.00 31.30 10.33
C GLY A 163 -7.27 30.69 11.71
N ASP A 164 -7.59 29.40 11.71
CA ASP A 164 -8.01 28.61 12.87
C ASP A 164 -7.12 27.38 13.14
N VAL A 165 -6.07 27.18 12.32
CA VAL A 165 -5.18 26.01 12.43
C VAL A 165 -3.91 26.37 13.21
N PRO A 166 -3.69 25.83 14.41
CA PRO A 166 -2.47 26.05 15.18
C PRO A 166 -1.27 25.35 14.52
N ILE A 167 -0.10 25.98 14.60
CA ILE A 167 1.16 25.41 14.11
C ILE A 167 2.16 25.29 15.25
N VAL A 168 2.66 24.07 15.50
CA VAL A 168 3.57 23.77 16.61
C VAL A 168 4.87 23.18 16.06
N PRO A 169 6.02 23.86 16.20
CA PRO A 169 7.32 23.33 15.83
C PRO A 169 7.81 22.32 16.88
N ILE A 170 8.17 21.10 16.44
CA ILE A 170 8.56 19.99 17.31
C ILE A 170 9.79 19.24 16.79
N SER A 171 10.46 18.53 17.70
CA SER A 171 11.35 17.42 17.36
C SER A 171 10.87 16.16 18.05
N ALA A 172 10.34 15.22 17.28
CA ALA A 172 9.96 13.89 17.76
C ALA A 172 11.16 13.08 18.29
N LYS A 173 12.39 13.44 17.89
CA LYS A 173 13.62 12.76 18.30
C LYS A 173 14.13 13.25 19.64
N THR A 174 14.20 14.57 19.83
CA THR A 174 14.72 15.16 21.08
C THR A 174 13.61 15.36 22.13
N GLY A 175 12.36 15.41 21.69
CA GLY A 175 11.21 15.74 22.54
C GLY A 175 10.88 17.23 22.60
N GLN A 176 11.67 18.09 21.94
CA GLN A 176 11.43 19.53 21.93
C GLN A 176 10.04 19.84 21.34
N GLY A 177 9.26 20.69 22.02
CA GLY A 177 7.94 21.13 21.57
C GLY A 177 6.82 20.08 21.63
N VAL A 178 7.13 18.83 22.04
CA VAL A 178 6.09 17.78 22.14
C VAL A 178 5.11 18.08 23.28
N GLU A 179 5.59 18.67 24.37
CA GLU A 179 4.71 19.12 25.48
C GLU A 179 3.76 20.23 25.00
N ASP A 180 4.28 21.25 24.32
CA ASP A 180 3.48 22.32 23.71
C ASP A 180 2.41 21.78 22.74
N LEU A 181 2.75 20.74 21.96
CA LEU A 181 1.79 20.06 21.07
C LEU A 181 0.65 19.39 21.86
N LEU A 182 0.97 18.70 22.96
CA LEU A 182 -0.04 18.05 23.81
C LEU A 182 -0.94 19.08 24.51
N GLU A 183 -0.37 20.20 24.95
CA GLU A 183 -1.15 21.32 25.51
C GLU A 183 -2.08 21.93 24.47
N THR A 184 -1.59 22.15 23.24
CA THR A 184 -2.40 22.66 22.11
C THR A 184 -3.56 21.71 21.78
N ILE A 185 -3.31 20.39 21.78
CA ILE A 185 -4.37 19.38 21.56
C ILE A 185 -5.46 19.50 22.64
N ASN A 186 -5.08 19.65 23.91
CA ASN A 186 -6.05 19.81 24.99
C ASN A 186 -6.84 21.10 24.86
N LEU A 187 -6.18 22.22 24.51
CA LEU A 187 -6.85 23.50 24.31
C LEU A 187 -7.91 23.41 23.19
N VAL A 188 -7.56 22.81 22.06
CA VAL A 188 -8.51 22.57 20.96
C VAL A 188 -9.65 21.66 21.43
N ALA A 189 -9.36 20.63 22.22
CA ALA A 189 -10.39 19.74 22.77
C ALA A 189 -11.36 20.46 23.73
N GLU A 190 -10.86 21.38 24.55
CA GLU A 190 -11.67 22.21 25.45
C GLU A 190 -12.60 23.15 24.68
N ILE A 191 -12.09 23.81 23.65
CA ILE A 191 -12.89 24.72 22.78
C ILE A 191 -14.05 23.96 22.12
N HIS A 192 -13.81 22.73 21.68
CA HIS A 192 -14.82 21.90 21.00
C HIS A 192 -15.74 21.12 21.94
N GLU A 193 -15.47 21.13 23.26
CA GLU A 193 -16.27 20.47 24.31
C GLU A 193 -16.68 19.02 23.97
N PHE A 194 -15.74 18.15 23.61
CA PHE A 194 -16.06 16.75 23.28
C PHE A 194 -16.69 16.02 24.48
N LYS A 195 -17.98 15.65 24.34
CA LYS A 195 -18.77 15.01 25.40
C LYS A 195 -18.99 13.51 25.13
N GLY A 196 -19.26 12.77 26.20
CA GLY A 196 -19.74 11.40 26.19
C GLY A 196 -20.56 11.10 27.44
N ASN A 197 -21.44 10.10 27.37
CA ASN A 197 -22.27 9.64 28.46
C ASN A 197 -21.92 8.19 28.82
N PRO A 198 -21.10 7.96 29.87
CA PRO A 198 -20.68 6.63 30.29
C PRO A 198 -21.83 5.69 30.71
N GLU A 199 -23.01 6.22 31.01
CA GLU A 199 -24.15 5.43 31.49
C GLU A 199 -24.90 4.70 30.37
N LEU A 200 -24.65 5.07 29.11
CA LEU A 200 -25.29 4.45 27.94
C LEU A 200 -24.62 3.14 27.53
N LEU A 201 -25.32 2.40 26.67
CA LEU A 201 -24.73 1.26 25.96
C LEU A 201 -23.57 1.73 25.09
N ALA A 202 -22.53 0.90 25.01
CA ALA A 202 -21.33 1.22 24.26
C ALA A 202 -21.64 1.43 22.76
N LEU A 203 -21.35 2.62 22.29
CA LEU A 203 -21.19 2.93 20.88
C LEU A 203 -19.69 3.02 20.59
N GLY A 204 -19.28 2.53 19.44
CA GLY A 204 -17.87 2.49 19.08
C GLY A 204 -17.67 2.03 17.65
N VAL A 205 -16.41 1.99 17.24
CA VAL A 205 -16.01 1.60 15.89
C VAL A 205 -14.88 0.58 15.97
N ILE A 206 -14.88 -0.39 15.06
CA ILE A 206 -13.77 -1.33 14.89
C ILE A 206 -12.61 -0.61 14.24
N ILE A 207 -11.50 -0.52 14.96
CA ILE A 207 -10.26 0.08 14.48
C ILE A 207 -9.42 -0.94 13.72
N GLU A 208 -9.34 -2.16 14.23
CA GLU A 208 -8.57 -3.24 13.63
C GLU A 208 -9.15 -4.60 14.04
N SER A 209 -9.02 -5.62 13.19
CA SER A 209 -9.47 -6.97 13.50
C SER A 209 -8.53 -8.04 12.96
N ARG A 210 -8.44 -9.17 13.67
CA ARG A 210 -7.57 -10.29 13.30
C ARG A 210 -8.05 -11.63 13.86
N VAL A 211 -7.51 -12.71 13.31
CA VAL A 211 -7.62 -14.05 13.90
C VAL A 211 -6.38 -14.33 14.72
N ASP A 212 -6.56 -14.56 16.02
CA ASP A 212 -5.52 -15.06 16.90
C ASP A 212 -5.63 -16.57 17.05
N LYS A 213 -4.47 -17.27 17.02
CA LYS A 213 -4.39 -18.73 17.05
C LYS A 213 -5.06 -19.36 18.28
N PHE A 214 -5.02 -18.66 19.43
CA PHE A 214 -5.51 -19.19 20.70
C PHE A 214 -6.82 -18.53 21.13
N LYS A 215 -7.03 -17.27 20.75
CA LYS A 215 -8.19 -16.48 21.18
C LYS A 215 -9.32 -16.46 20.15
N GLY A 216 -9.10 -16.93 18.92
CA GLY A 216 -10.07 -16.87 17.83
C GLY A 216 -10.18 -15.48 17.22
N ALA A 217 -11.38 -15.09 16.79
CA ALA A 217 -11.62 -13.77 16.21
C ALA A 217 -11.59 -12.68 17.29
N ILE A 218 -10.74 -11.68 17.09
CA ILE A 218 -10.51 -10.57 18.02
C ILE A 218 -10.50 -9.25 17.27
N ALA A 219 -10.91 -8.18 17.95
CA ALA A 219 -10.93 -6.85 17.34
C ALA A 219 -10.66 -5.74 18.36
N THR A 220 -9.97 -4.71 17.92
CA THR A 220 -9.77 -3.47 18.68
C THR A 220 -10.95 -2.55 18.44
N VAL A 221 -11.70 -2.26 19.49
CA VAL A 221 -12.85 -1.36 19.49
C VAL A 221 -12.43 -0.03 20.11
N LEU A 222 -12.68 1.07 19.41
CA LEU A 222 -12.66 2.41 20.02
C LEU A 222 -14.08 2.72 20.52
N VAL A 223 -14.25 2.79 21.84
CA VAL A 223 -15.51 3.21 22.44
C VAL A 223 -15.64 4.73 22.25
N ARG A 224 -16.68 5.18 21.55
CA ARG A 224 -16.96 6.60 21.31
C ARG A 224 -17.89 7.18 22.38
N ASP A 225 -18.89 6.40 22.77
CA ASP A 225 -19.88 6.79 23.77
C ASP A 225 -20.36 5.56 24.56
N GLY A 226 -20.94 5.76 25.74
CA GLY A 226 -21.31 4.67 26.63
C GLY A 226 -20.12 3.95 27.26
N THR A 227 -20.41 2.82 27.93
CA THR A 227 -19.37 1.97 28.54
C THR A 227 -19.53 0.53 28.08
N LEU A 228 -18.46 -0.02 27.51
CA LEU A 228 -18.38 -1.44 27.14
C LEU A 228 -17.98 -2.28 28.34
N LYS A 229 -18.71 -3.36 28.60
CA LYS A 229 -18.47 -4.22 29.76
C LYS A 229 -18.20 -5.66 29.35
N LYS A 230 -17.42 -6.35 30.18
CA LYS A 230 -17.22 -7.78 30.03
C LYS A 230 -18.55 -8.51 30.22
N GLY A 231 -18.89 -9.40 29.29
CA GLY A 231 -20.14 -10.14 29.26
C GLY A 231 -21.22 -9.54 28.36
N ASP A 232 -21.03 -8.31 27.86
CA ASP A 232 -21.97 -7.68 26.94
C ASP A 232 -22.10 -8.48 25.63
N ASN A 233 -23.30 -8.45 25.05
CA ASN A 233 -23.53 -8.97 23.72
C ASN A 233 -23.35 -7.84 22.72
N LEU A 234 -22.54 -8.08 21.70
CA LEU A 234 -22.22 -7.12 20.65
C LEU A 234 -22.78 -7.59 19.31
N MET A 235 -23.21 -6.62 18.52
CA MET A 235 -23.44 -6.78 17.10
C MET A 235 -22.65 -5.70 16.37
N VAL A 236 -21.83 -6.12 15.42
CA VAL A 236 -20.92 -5.24 14.68
C VAL A 236 -20.89 -5.67 13.23
N GLY A 237 -21.44 -4.86 12.32
CA GLY A 237 -21.37 -5.12 10.88
C GLY A 237 -21.97 -6.47 10.45
N GLY A 238 -22.99 -6.96 11.18
CA GLY A 238 -23.61 -8.27 10.97
C GLY A 238 -22.94 -9.45 11.67
N VAL A 239 -21.82 -9.23 12.37
CA VAL A 239 -21.16 -10.25 13.21
C VAL A 239 -21.67 -10.15 14.64
N LYS A 240 -22.09 -11.28 15.20
CA LYS A 240 -22.46 -11.39 16.61
C LYS A 240 -21.24 -11.76 17.44
N GLY A 241 -21.22 -11.28 18.67
CA GLY A 241 -20.18 -11.62 19.63
C GLY A 241 -20.67 -11.47 21.05
N LYS A 242 -20.04 -12.20 21.97
CA LYS A 242 -20.18 -11.97 23.41
C LYS A 242 -18.81 -11.63 23.96
N VAL A 243 -18.70 -10.52 24.68
CA VAL A 243 -17.42 -10.05 25.24
C VAL A 243 -16.94 -11.05 26.29
N ARG A 244 -16.02 -11.94 25.91
CA ARG A 244 -15.43 -12.95 26.82
C ARG A 244 -14.26 -12.38 27.61
N GLY A 245 -13.56 -11.42 27.02
CA GLY A 245 -12.44 -10.72 27.62
C GLY A 245 -12.18 -9.42 26.90
N MET A 246 -11.59 -8.48 27.63
CA MET A 246 -11.19 -7.17 27.13
C MET A 246 -9.79 -6.84 27.63
N PHE A 247 -8.96 -6.25 26.78
CA PHE A 247 -7.59 -5.89 27.11
C PHE A 247 -7.31 -4.46 26.68
N ASP A 248 -6.63 -3.70 27.52
CA ASP A 248 -6.15 -2.36 27.16
C ASP A 248 -4.97 -2.43 26.16
N PHE A 249 -4.53 -1.28 25.67
CA PHE A 249 -3.39 -1.17 24.75
C PHE A 249 -2.05 -1.70 25.31
N ALA A 250 -1.94 -1.87 26.64
CA ALA A 250 -0.78 -2.46 27.30
C ALA A 250 -0.91 -3.98 27.51
N GLY A 251 -2.01 -4.58 27.03
CA GLY A 251 -2.31 -6.01 27.15
C GLY A 251 -2.83 -6.42 28.53
N ARG A 252 -3.21 -5.47 29.38
CA ARG A 252 -3.79 -5.76 30.70
C ARG A 252 -5.29 -5.99 30.57
N ALA A 253 -5.79 -7.00 31.27
CA ALA A 253 -7.21 -7.28 31.28
C ALA A 253 -7.99 -6.13 31.95
N VAL A 254 -9.11 -5.73 31.33
CA VAL A 254 -10.03 -4.71 31.85
C VAL A 254 -11.45 -5.25 31.83
N ASP A 255 -12.28 -4.85 32.79
CA ASP A 255 -13.70 -5.27 32.84
C ASP A 255 -14.66 -4.20 32.31
N LEU A 256 -14.19 -2.95 32.22
CA LEU A 256 -14.95 -1.78 31.78
C LEU A 256 -14.07 -0.92 30.85
N ALA A 257 -14.64 -0.47 29.74
CA ALA A 257 -14.03 0.52 28.84
C ALA A 257 -15.03 1.65 28.58
N GLY A 258 -14.72 2.85 29.08
CA GLY A 258 -15.55 4.04 28.92
C GLY A 258 -15.28 4.80 27.61
N PRO A 259 -15.90 5.97 27.43
CA PRO A 259 -15.72 6.78 26.23
C PRO A 259 -14.25 7.12 25.96
N SER A 260 -13.88 7.13 24.68
CA SER A 260 -12.53 7.35 24.16
C SER A 260 -11.49 6.28 24.52
N VAL A 261 -11.86 5.17 25.15
CA VAL A 261 -10.91 4.10 25.48
C VAL A 261 -10.85 3.06 24.34
N PRO A 262 -9.67 2.82 23.74
CA PRO A 262 -9.48 1.70 22.84
C PRO A 262 -9.28 0.40 23.62
N VAL A 263 -9.99 -0.66 23.23
CA VAL A 263 -9.97 -1.95 23.92
C VAL A 263 -9.98 -3.12 22.93
N GLU A 264 -9.09 -4.08 23.12
CA GLU A 264 -9.10 -5.34 22.36
C GLU A 264 -10.16 -6.28 22.95
N VAL A 265 -11.14 -6.64 22.14
CA VAL A 265 -12.30 -7.45 22.53
C VAL A 265 -12.17 -8.86 21.98
N LEU A 266 -12.41 -9.84 22.86
CA LEU A 266 -12.48 -11.26 22.52
C LEU A 266 -13.92 -11.75 22.49
N GLY A 267 -14.22 -12.68 21.57
CA GLY A 267 -15.46 -13.47 21.59
C GLY A 267 -16.44 -13.16 20.47
N PHE A 268 -15.95 -12.63 19.34
CA PHE A 268 -16.71 -12.57 18.10
C PHE A 268 -16.83 -13.96 17.46
N GLU A 269 -17.94 -14.23 16.77
CA GLU A 269 -18.16 -15.48 16.04
C GLU A 269 -17.27 -15.58 14.79
N SER A 270 -17.00 -14.44 14.14
CA SER A 270 -16.09 -14.30 13.00
C SER A 270 -15.34 -12.97 13.09
N VAL A 271 -14.37 -12.74 12.20
CA VAL A 271 -13.61 -11.47 12.17
C VAL A 271 -14.57 -10.33 11.78
N PRO A 272 -14.80 -9.34 12.65
CA PRO A 272 -15.68 -8.22 12.29
C PRO A 272 -15.00 -7.30 11.28
N PRO A 273 -15.78 -6.66 10.38
CA PRO A 273 -15.24 -5.73 9.41
C PRO A 273 -14.66 -4.47 10.08
N VAL A 274 -13.51 -4.02 9.59
CA VAL A 274 -12.87 -2.78 10.04
C VAL A 274 -13.73 -1.57 9.65
N GLY A 275 -13.86 -0.60 10.56
CA GLY A 275 -14.70 0.58 10.38
C GLY A 275 -16.18 0.37 10.70
N ALA A 276 -16.63 -0.86 10.96
CA ALA A 276 -18.02 -1.10 11.35
C ALA A 276 -18.32 -0.56 12.76
N LYS A 277 -19.53 -0.02 12.93
CA LYS A 277 -19.95 0.56 14.21
C LYS A 277 -20.65 -0.48 15.09
N LEU A 278 -20.48 -0.34 16.40
CA LEU A 278 -21.21 -1.11 17.39
C LEU A 278 -22.70 -0.75 17.33
N GLY A 279 -23.54 -1.78 17.32
CA GLY A 279 -25.00 -1.63 17.26
C GLY A 279 -25.57 -1.47 15.84
N GLU A 280 -24.72 -1.38 14.80
CA GLU A 280 -25.19 -1.44 13.42
C GLU A 280 -25.46 -2.88 13.01
N GLU A 281 -26.74 -3.19 12.81
CA GLU A 281 -27.13 -4.33 11.98
C GLU A 281 -26.82 -3.97 10.53
N LYS A 282 -25.94 -4.71 9.87
CA LYS A 282 -25.95 -4.69 8.40
C LYS A 282 -27.34 -5.17 7.99
N LYS A 283 -28.15 -4.30 7.37
CA LYS A 283 -29.13 -4.78 6.39
C LYS A 283 -28.32 -5.65 5.45
N ALA A 284 -28.70 -6.92 5.32
CA ALA A 284 -28.08 -7.82 4.37
C ALA A 284 -28.29 -7.24 2.97
N GLU A 285 -27.42 -6.33 2.55
CA GLU A 285 -26.97 -6.32 1.18
C GLU A 285 -26.24 -7.65 1.04
N THR A 286 -27.01 -8.66 0.64
CA THR A 286 -26.53 -9.59 -0.37
C THR A 286 -25.89 -8.74 -1.45
N GLU A 287 -24.60 -8.46 -1.29
CA GLU A 287 -23.70 -8.39 -2.43
C GLU A 287 -23.95 -9.70 -3.16
N GLY A 288 -24.90 -9.65 -4.09
CA GLY A 288 -25.00 -10.63 -5.11
C GLY A 288 -23.59 -10.71 -5.65
N ARG A 289 -22.91 -11.83 -5.38
CA ARG A 289 -21.89 -12.33 -6.28
C ARG A 289 -22.44 -12.03 -7.66
N LYS A 290 -21.90 -11.01 -8.33
CA LYS A 290 -22.12 -10.85 -9.75
C LYS A 290 -21.66 -12.18 -10.28
N THR A 291 -22.64 -13.01 -10.63
CA THR A 291 -22.38 -14.25 -11.33
C THR A 291 -21.81 -13.73 -12.62
N VAL A 292 -20.47 -13.65 -12.68
CA VAL A 292 -19.74 -13.32 -13.89
C VAL A 292 -20.38 -14.23 -14.92
N SER A 293 -21.07 -13.58 -15.86
CA SER A 293 -21.89 -14.27 -16.83
C SER A 293 -20.99 -15.30 -17.50
N LEU A 294 -21.48 -16.53 -17.67
CA LEU A 294 -20.77 -17.58 -18.42
C LEU A 294 -20.29 -17.09 -19.81
N ILE A 295 -20.87 -15.99 -20.28
CA ILE A 295 -20.55 -15.30 -21.54
C ILE A 295 -19.21 -14.52 -21.47
N ASP A 296 -18.77 -14.04 -20.32
CA ASP A 296 -17.48 -13.33 -20.17
C ASP A 296 -16.27 -14.28 -20.15
N LYS A 297 -16.48 -15.56 -19.76
CA LYS A 297 -15.45 -16.62 -19.81
C LYS A 297 -15.22 -17.20 -21.21
N LEU A 298 -16.07 -16.88 -22.18
CA LEU A 298 -16.01 -17.42 -23.55
C LEU A 298 -15.35 -16.45 -24.55
N ARG A 299 -14.90 -15.28 -24.09
CA ARG A 299 -14.28 -14.24 -24.91
C ARG A 299 -12.96 -13.75 -24.32
N ALA A 300 -12.03 -14.67 -24.10
CA ALA A 300 -10.63 -14.32 -24.01
C ALA A 300 -9.84 -15.48 -24.63
N GLY A 301 -9.15 -15.20 -25.74
CA GLY A 301 -8.00 -16.05 -26.08
C GLY A 301 -7.07 -16.08 -24.87
N GLU A 302 -6.37 -17.19 -24.65
CA GLU A 302 -5.55 -17.49 -23.47
C GLU A 302 -4.70 -16.28 -23.01
N THR A 303 -5.28 -15.41 -22.17
CA THR A 303 -4.53 -14.41 -21.42
C THR A 303 -3.96 -15.13 -20.21
N GLN A 304 -2.64 -15.09 -20.07
CA GLN A 304 -1.99 -15.61 -18.88
C GLN A 304 -2.49 -14.79 -17.69
N THR A 305 -3.25 -15.43 -16.81
CA THR A 305 -3.76 -14.80 -15.59
C THR A 305 -3.04 -15.40 -14.39
N LEU A 306 -2.57 -14.55 -13.50
CA LEU A 306 -1.93 -14.92 -12.25
C LEU A 306 -3.02 -15.07 -11.19
N ASN A 307 -3.30 -16.30 -10.81
CA ASN A 307 -4.21 -16.60 -9.72
C ASN A 307 -3.48 -16.46 -8.39
N VAL A 308 -4.05 -15.71 -7.46
CA VAL A 308 -3.41 -15.37 -6.18
C VAL A 308 -4.32 -15.71 -5.01
N VAL A 309 -3.77 -16.39 -4.02
CA VAL A 309 -4.39 -16.56 -2.69
C VAL A 309 -3.64 -15.64 -1.71
N ILE A 310 -4.36 -14.85 -0.93
CA ILE A 310 -3.77 -13.82 -0.06
C ILE A 310 -4.07 -14.16 1.41
N ARG A 311 -3.02 -14.13 2.25
CA ARG A 311 -3.15 -14.19 3.70
C ARG A 311 -2.44 -13.01 4.35
N ALA A 312 -3.10 -12.35 5.29
CA ALA A 312 -2.50 -11.26 6.06
C ALA A 312 -2.75 -11.44 7.57
N ASP A 313 -1.91 -10.82 8.40
CA ASP A 313 -2.04 -10.90 9.86
C ASP A 313 -3.30 -10.19 10.37
N LYS A 314 -3.65 -9.08 9.72
CA LYS A 314 -4.75 -8.18 10.08
C LYS A 314 -5.65 -7.89 8.89
N GLN A 315 -6.91 -7.60 9.18
CA GLN A 315 -7.91 -7.30 8.16
C GLN A 315 -7.56 -6.04 7.38
N GLY A 316 -7.04 -5.01 8.06
CA GLY A 316 -6.61 -3.80 7.40
C GLY A 316 -5.50 -4.05 6.36
N SER A 317 -4.47 -4.82 6.73
CA SER A 317 -3.35 -5.12 5.83
C SER A 317 -3.80 -5.98 4.64
N LEU A 318 -4.79 -6.86 4.84
CA LEU A 318 -5.42 -7.61 3.75
C LEU A 318 -6.06 -6.66 2.72
N GLU A 319 -6.90 -5.72 3.18
CA GLU A 319 -7.56 -4.74 2.31
C GLU A 319 -6.56 -3.89 1.52
N ALA A 320 -5.41 -3.54 2.13
CA ALA A 320 -4.35 -2.78 1.48
C ALA A 320 -3.66 -3.57 0.36
N VAL A 321 -3.34 -4.85 0.60
CA VAL A 321 -2.73 -5.73 -0.41
C VAL A 321 -3.71 -6.00 -1.57
N GLU A 322 -4.99 -6.19 -1.28
CA GLU A 322 -6.02 -6.35 -2.32
C GLU A 322 -6.14 -5.10 -3.20
N ASP A 323 -6.13 -3.90 -2.60
CA ASP A 323 -6.21 -2.63 -3.32
C ASP A 323 -5.00 -2.41 -4.23
N ILE A 324 -3.79 -2.77 -3.77
CA ILE A 324 -2.57 -2.75 -4.58
C ILE A 324 -2.73 -3.65 -5.81
N LEU A 325 -3.11 -4.92 -5.60
CA LEU A 325 -3.25 -5.89 -6.68
C LEU A 325 -4.30 -5.46 -7.72
N GLN A 326 -5.40 -4.85 -7.28
CA GLN A 326 -6.44 -4.32 -8.16
C GLN A 326 -6.00 -3.07 -8.92
N LYS A 327 -5.18 -2.20 -8.31
CA LYS A 327 -4.62 -1.00 -8.96
C LYS A 327 -3.50 -1.34 -9.94
N LEU A 328 -2.74 -2.40 -9.68
CA LEU A 328 -1.59 -2.80 -10.46
C LEU A 328 -2.00 -3.32 -11.84
N ASP A 329 -2.78 -4.41 -11.89
CA ASP A 329 -3.27 -4.97 -13.14
C ASP A 329 -4.53 -5.85 -12.92
N PRO A 330 -5.73 -5.27 -13.01
CA PRO A 330 -6.98 -5.98 -12.74
C PRO A 330 -7.35 -6.99 -13.84
N GLU A 331 -6.71 -6.95 -15.01
CA GLU A 331 -7.00 -7.88 -16.12
C GLU A 331 -6.21 -9.19 -15.97
N HIS A 332 -4.98 -9.10 -15.49
CA HIS A 332 -4.06 -10.23 -15.41
C HIS A 332 -3.96 -10.85 -14.01
N ILE A 333 -4.27 -10.11 -12.94
CA ILE A 333 -4.24 -10.65 -11.57
C ILE A 333 -5.66 -11.03 -11.10
N LYS A 334 -5.84 -12.27 -10.64
CA LYS A 334 -7.11 -12.75 -10.08
C LYS A 334 -6.94 -13.26 -8.66
N ILE A 335 -7.60 -12.57 -7.72
CA ILE A 335 -7.66 -12.99 -6.32
C ILE A 335 -8.69 -14.12 -6.20
N ILE A 336 -8.21 -15.33 -5.90
CA ILE A 336 -9.04 -16.54 -5.77
C ILE A 336 -9.67 -16.62 -4.38
N ALA A 337 -8.85 -16.34 -3.37
CA ALA A 337 -9.25 -16.33 -1.98
C ALA A 337 -8.36 -15.35 -1.22
N SER A 338 -8.95 -14.68 -0.24
CA SER A 338 -8.25 -13.79 0.67
C SER A 338 -8.77 -14.00 2.09
N GLY A 339 -7.91 -13.83 3.08
CA GLY A 339 -8.33 -13.94 4.47
C GLY A 339 -7.23 -13.57 5.46
N THR A 340 -7.62 -13.47 6.72
CA THR A 340 -6.69 -13.20 7.81
C THR A 340 -6.18 -14.48 8.47
N GLY A 341 -5.00 -14.40 9.08
CA GLY A 341 -4.33 -15.51 9.75
C GLY A 341 -3.26 -16.20 8.92
N ASP A 342 -2.53 -17.10 9.56
CA ASP A 342 -1.41 -17.86 8.97
C ASP A 342 -1.85 -18.77 7.82
N ILE A 343 -0.91 -19.03 6.90
CA ILE A 343 -1.12 -19.88 5.72
C ILE A 343 -1.22 -21.35 6.16
N ASN A 344 -2.31 -22.00 5.77
CA ASN A 344 -2.63 -23.39 6.13
C ASN A 344 -2.81 -24.30 4.90
N ASP A 345 -3.04 -25.59 5.14
CA ASP A 345 -3.14 -26.61 4.10
C ASP A 345 -4.28 -26.34 3.09
N SER A 346 -5.40 -25.79 3.53
CA SER A 346 -6.53 -25.44 2.65
C SER A 346 -6.19 -24.30 1.70
N ASP A 347 -5.31 -23.37 2.09
CA ASP A 347 -4.81 -22.31 1.20
C ASP A 347 -3.96 -22.91 0.07
N VAL A 348 -3.12 -23.89 0.41
CA VAL A 348 -2.29 -24.64 -0.56
C VAL A 348 -3.17 -25.45 -1.51
N GLU A 349 -4.21 -26.11 -1.00
CA GLU A 349 -5.17 -26.86 -1.82
C GLU A 349 -5.91 -25.96 -2.83
N LEU A 350 -6.36 -24.79 -2.38
CA LEU A 350 -7.01 -23.78 -3.23
C LEU A 350 -6.06 -23.25 -4.30
N ALA A 351 -4.83 -22.90 -3.92
CA ALA A 351 -3.81 -22.41 -4.84
C ALA A 351 -3.44 -23.48 -5.88
N ALA A 352 -3.29 -24.74 -5.47
CA ALA A 352 -3.03 -25.87 -6.38
C ALA A 352 -4.16 -26.09 -7.38
N SER A 353 -5.41 -26.07 -6.90
CA SER A 353 -6.59 -26.22 -7.76
C SER A 353 -6.72 -25.09 -8.79
N ALA A 354 -6.33 -23.86 -8.40
CA ALA A 354 -6.37 -22.68 -9.25
C ALA A 354 -5.10 -22.48 -10.10
N LYS A 355 -4.05 -23.31 -9.94
CA LYS A 355 -2.71 -23.07 -10.52
C LYS A 355 -2.19 -21.66 -10.20
N GLY A 356 -2.35 -21.27 -8.94
CA GLY A 356 -1.99 -19.95 -8.44
C GLY A 356 -0.78 -19.98 -7.50
N ILE A 357 -0.45 -18.79 -7.00
CA ILE A 357 0.56 -18.58 -5.96
C ILE A 357 -0.10 -18.12 -4.66
N ILE A 358 0.63 -18.23 -3.55
CA ILE A 358 0.18 -17.71 -2.25
C ILE A 358 1.06 -16.54 -1.85
N LEU A 359 0.43 -15.40 -1.54
CA LEU A 359 1.06 -14.23 -0.97
C LEU A 359 0.66 -14.09 0.51
N GLY A 360 1.66 -14.06 1.38
CA GLY A 360 1.51 -13.80 2.80
C GLY A 360 2.04 -12.41 3.17
N PHE A 361 1.29 -11.64 3.96
CA PHE A 361 1.75 -10.38 4.51
C PHE A 361 1.76 -10.42 6.04
N ASN A 362 2.95 -10.33 6.64
CA ASN A 362 3.21 -10.45 8.08
C ASN A 362 2.66 -11.74 8.72
N VAL A 363 2.57 -12.82 7.93
CA VAL A 363 2.06 -14.13 8.36
C VAL A 363 3.13 -15.21 8.25
N SER A 364 2.98 -16.26 9.07
CA SER A 364 3.81 -17.46 8.98
C SER A 364 3.12 -18.55 8.16
N VAL A 365 3.92 -19.46 7.61
CA VAL A 365 3.43 -20.68 6.94
C VAL A 365 3.44 -21.82 7.95
N ILE A 366 2.32 -22.51 8.12
CA ILE A 366 2.23 -23.68 9.00
C ILE A 366 3.09 -24.81 8.40
N HIS A 367 3.75 -25.59 9.26
CA HIS A 367 4.70 -26.62 8.82
C HIS A 367 4.09 -27.69 7.89
N THR A 368 2.84 -28.08 8.11
CA THR A 368 2.11 -29.00 7.22
C THR A 368 1.88 -28.38 5.84
N ALA A 369 1.49 -27.10 5.81
CA ALA A 369 1.23 -26.35 4.58
C ALA A 369 2.50 -26.17 3.76
N GLN A 370 3.64 -25.90 4.42
CA GLN A 370 4.95 -25.79 3.76
C GLN A 370 5.31 -27.08 3.00
N LYS A 371 5.18 -28.25 3.67
CA LYS A 371 5.44 -29.55 3.05
C LYS A 371 4.47 -29.86 1.91
N PHE A 372 3.21 -29.48 2.08
CA PHE A 372 2.20 -29.69 1.06
C PHE A 372 2.48 -28.83 -0.18
N ALA A 373 2.88 -27.57 0.01
CA ALA A 373 3.24 -26.67 -1.07
C ALA A 373 4.49 -27.15 -1.84
N GLU A 374 5.48 -27.71 -1.16
CA GLU A 374 6.65 -28.34 -1.81
C GLU A 374 6.24 -29.54 -2.68
N THR A 375 5.27 -30.33 -2.21
CA THR A 375 4.77 -31.52 -2.92
C THR A 375 3.99 -31.13 -4.17
N GLU A 376 3.08 -30.16 -4.04
CA GLU A 376 2.24 -29.64 -5.14
C GLU A 376 2.96 -28.60 -6.02
N ARG A 377 4.20 -28.23 -5.66
CA ARG A 377 5.02 -27.20 -6.32
C ARG A 377 4.35 -25.82 -6.37
N ILE A 378 3.67 -25.45 -5.28
CA ILE A 378 3.04 -24.15 -5.12
C ILE A 378 4.04 -23.15 -4.56
N LEU A 379 4.12 -21.99 -5.22
CA LEU A 379 4.97 -20.89 -4.77
C LEU A 379 4.28 -20.16 -3.61
N ILE A 380 4.95 -20.12 -2.47
CA ILE A 380 4.57 -19.28 -1.33
C ILE A 380 5.61 -18.16 -1.21
N ARG A 381 5.12 -16.92 -1.13
CA ARG A 381 5.93 -15.74 -0.83
C ARG A 381 5.36 -15.02 0.37
N THR A 382 6.20 -14.70 1.35
CA THR A 382 5.81 -13.99 2.56
C THR A 382 6.60 -12.69 2.66
N TYR A 383 5.90 -11.59 2.90
CA TYR A 383 6.47 -10.25 2.98
C TYR A 383 6.17 -9.63 4.33
N ASN A 384 7.08 -8.79 4.78
CA ASN A 384 6.93 -8.02 6.01
C ASN A 384 6.91 -6.51 5.75
N ILE A 385 7.25 -6.11 4.53
CA ILE A 385 7.29 -4.71 4.08
C ILE A 385 6.45 -4.64 2.80
N ILE A 386 5.46 -3.75 2.79
CA ILE A 386 4.50 -3.68 1.68
C ILE A 386 5.16 -3.24 0.36
N TYR A 387 6.25 -2.46 0.41
CA TYR A 387 7.03 -2.07 -0.76
C TYR A 387 7.66 -3.27 -1.48
N GLU A 388 8.30 -4.20 -0.75
CA GLU A 388 8.91 -5.40 -1.33
C GLU A 388 7.87 -6.26 -2.08
N LEU A 389 6.67 -6.37 -1.50
CA LEU A 389 5.54 -7.05 -2.14
C LEU A 389 5.14 -6.34 -3.43
N THR A 390 5.04 -5.02 -3.41
CA THR A 390 4.57 -4.21 -4.55
C THR A 390 5.58 -4.26 -5.70
N GLU A 391 6.86 -4.09 -5.40
CA GLU A 391 7.97 -4.11 -6.37
C GLU A 391 8.12 -5.48 -7.04
N GLU A 392 8.13 -6.58 -6.27
CA GLU A 392 8.23 -7.93 -6.86
C GLU A 392 7.01 -8.25 -7.73
N LEU A 393 5.82 -7.79 -7.34
CA LEU A 393 4.61 -7.96 -8.16
C LEU A 393 4.63 -7.13 -9.45
N GLU A 394 5.13 -5.90 -9.40
CA GLU A 394 5.34 -5.07 -10.59
C GLU A 394 6.26 -5.78 -11.58
N GLU A 395 7.38 -6.35 -11.12
CA GLU A 395 8.30 -7.12 -11.97
C GLU A 395 7.63 -8.37 -12.58
N VAL A 396 6.81 -9.09 -11.79
CA VAL A 396 6.09 -10.28 -12.27
C VAL A 396 5.05 -9.90 -13.32
N VAL A 397 4.27 -8.86 -13.10
CA VAL A 397 3.28 -8.36 -14.07
C VAL A 397 3.98 -7.89 -15.33
N GLU A 398 5.09 -7.14 -15.21
CA GLU A 398 5.86 -6.69 -16.37
C GLU A 398 6.42 -7.88 -17.17
N ALA A 399 6.89 -8.94 -16.49
CA ALA A 399 7.33 -10.17 -17.14
C ALA A 399 6.19 -10.91 -17.86
N MET A 400 4.98 -10.92 -17.28
CA MET A 400 3.78 -11.49 -17.91
C MET A 400 3.30 -10.68 -19.11
N LEU A 401 3.42 -9.35 -19.05
CA LEU A 401 3.06 -8.41 -20.11
C LEU A 401 4.10 -8.28 -21.22
N LYS A 402 5.27 -8.91 -21.08
CA LYS A 402 6.29 -9.05 -22.12
C LYS A 402 6.20 -10.43 -22.79
N PRO A 403 5.15 -10.74 -23.60
CA PRO A 403 5.23 -11.88 -24.48
C PRO A 403 6.38 -11.64 -25.47
N GLY A 404 7.24 -12.65 -25.61
CA GLY A 404 8.53 -12.60 -26.30
C GLY A 404 8.59 -11.72 -27.55
N LYS A 405 9.46 -10.71 -27.51
CA LYS A 405 10.24 -10.25 -28.67
C LYS A 405 11.66 -9.93 -28.22
N VAL A 406 12.41 -10.95 -27.82
CA VAL A 406 13.87 -10.85 -27.85
C VAL A 406 14.27 -11.04 -29.31
N GLU A 407 14.51 -9.93 -30.00
CA GLU A 407 15.10 -9.95 -31.34
C GLU A 407 16.60 -10.16 -31.18
N GLU A 408 17.08 -11.38 -31.44
CA GLU A 408 18.51 -11.63 -31.51
C GLU A 408 18.97 -11.40 -32.95
N VAL A 409 19.92 -10.50 -33.14
CA VAL A 409 20.51 -10.19 -34.46
C VAL A 409 21.72 -11.11 -34.69
N PHE A 410 21.63 -11.98 -35.67
CA PHE A 410 22.63 -13.01 -36.00
C PHE A 410 23.70 -12.54 -36.99
N GLY A 411 23.51 -11.38 -37.62
CA GLY A 411 24.49 -10.82 -38.53
C GLY A 411 24.08 -9.50 -39.18
N LYS A 412 25.09 -8.74 -39.62
CA LYS A 412 24.95 -7.49 -40.36
C LYS A 412 25.72 -7.57 -41.67
N ALA A 413 25.11 -7.12 -42.76
CA ALA A 413 25.73 -7.03 -44.08
C ALA A 413 25.44 -5.67 -44.70
N GLN A 414 26.38 -5.15 -45.49
CA GLN A 414 26.20 -3.89 -46.20
C GLN A 414 25.97 -4.16 -47.68
N ILE A 415 24.98 -3.49 -48.28
CA ILE A 415 24.71 -3.55 -49.72
C ILE A 415 25.71 -2.66 -50.46
N LEU A 416 26.51 -3.26 -51.33
CA LEU A 416 27.56 -2.59 -52.11
C LEU A 416 27.17 -2.38 -53.57
N ALA A 417 26.30 -3.24 -54.11
CA ALA A 417 25.88 -3.18 -55.50
C ALA A 417 24.45 -3.71 -55.67
N GLU A 418 23.79 -3.25 -56.72
CA GLU A 418 22.48 -3.72 -57.14
C GLU A 418 22.59 -4.35 -58.54
N PHE A 419 22.05 -5.56 -58.70
CA PHE A 419 22.03 -6.25 -59.98
C PHE A 419 20.58 -6.52 -60.41
N PRO A 420 20.17 -6.14 -61.63
CA PRO A 420 18.86 -6.49 -62.14
C PRO A 420 18.77 -8.01 -62.40
N TYR A 421 17.66 -8.62 -62.01
CA TYR A 421 17.39 -10.04 -62.25
C TYR A 421 15.98 -10.23 -62.82
N GLY A 422 15.88 -10.70 -64.06
CA GLY A 422 14.60 -10.81 -64.76
C GLY A 422 13.97 -9.45 -65.10
N LYS A 423 12.64 -9.38 -65.19
CA LYS A 423 11.89 -8.16 -65.56
C LYS A 423 11.54 -7.24 -64.39
N SER A 424 11.55 -7.74 -63.15
CA SER A 424 11.05 -7.01 -61.98
C SER A 424 11.75 -7.32 -60.66
N GLU A 425 12.78 -8.18 -60.63
CA GLU A 425 13.50 -8.52 -59.39
C GLU A 425 14.89 -7.88 -59.39
N LYS A 426 15.41 -7.61 -58.19
CA LYS A 426 16.73 -7.03 -57.95
C LYS A 426 17.49 -7.92 -56.98
N VAL A 427 18.81 -8.07 -57.20
CA VAL A 427 19.72 -8.81 -56.32
C VAL A 427 20.66 -7.83 -55.65
N ALA A 428 20.71 -7.86 -54.32
CA ALA A 428 21.61 -7.06 -53.52
C ALA A 428 22.98 -7.76 -53.41
N GLY A 429 24.01 -7.18 -54.01
CA GLY A 429 25.40 -7.56 -53.77
C GLY A 429 25.84 -7.04 -52.40
N CYS A 430 25.99 -7.95 -51.43
CA CYS A 430 26.23 -7.62 -50.03
C CYS A 430 27.61 -8.11 -49.58
N LYS A 431 28.22 -7.37 -48.64
CA LYS A 431 29.40 -7.81 -47.89
C LYS A 431 29.03 -8.02 -46.43
N ILE A 432 29.33 -9.20 -45.88
CA ILE A 432 29.01 -9.53 -44.50
C ILE A 432 29.99 -8.81 -43.57
N LEU A 433 29.47 -7.89 -42.76
CA LEU A 433 30.26 -7.15 -41.76
C LEU A 433 30.41 -7.97 -40.47
N GLU A 434 29.32 -8.60 -40.03
CA GLU A 434 29.25 -9.33 -38.77
C GLU A 434 28.32 -10.54 -38.89
N GLY A 435 28.64 -11.59 -38.12
CA GLY A 435 27.79 -12.78 -38.01
C GLY A 435 27.70 -13.60 -39.29
N THR A 436 26.55 -14.26 -39.47
CA THR A 436 26.33 -15.18 -40.60
C THR A 436 24.92 -15.07 -41.17
N PHE A 437 24.80 -15.25 -42.48
CA PHE A 437 23.52 -15.18 -43.20
C PHE A 437 23.17 -16.54 -43.81
N SER A 438 21.91 -16.92 -43.70
CA SER A 438 21.35 -18.15 -44.28
C SER A 438 19.89 -17.93 -44.70
N LYS A 439 19.31 -18.81 -45.54
CA LYS A 439 17.94 -18.65 -46.09
C LYS A 439 16.81 -18.79 -45.05
N GLY A 440 17.11 -19.13 -43.79
CA GLY A 440 16.11 -19.42 -42.75
C GLY A 440 15.56 -18.19 -42.01
N PRO A 441 16.43 -17.41 -41.33
CA PRO A 441 16.00 -16.26 -40.52
C PRO A 441 15.36 -15.14 -41.36
N LYS A 442 14.57 -14.27 -40.70
CA LYS A 442 14.12 -13.03 -41.31
C LYS A 442 15.29 -12.06 -41.42
N VAL A 443 15.19 -11.13 -42.36
CA VAL A 443 16.10 -10.01 -42.52
C VAL A 443 15.32 -8.71 -42.54
N ARG A 444 15.92 -7.64 -42.03
CA ARG A 444 15.42 -6.28 -42.20
C ARG A 444 16.47 -5.42 -42.89
N ILE A 445 16.03 -4.47 -43.71
CA ILE A 445 16.90 -3.51 -44.39
C ILE A 445 16.77 -2.17 -43.66
N VAL A 446 17.90 -1.62 -43.25
CA VAL A 446 18.00 -0.38 -42.46
C VAL A 446 18.79 0.65 -43.26
N ARG A 447 18.24 1.86 -43.37
CA ARG A 447 18.87 3.02 -44.00
C ARG A 447 19.04 4.11 -42.95
N GLY A 448 20.27 4.34 -42.50
CA GLY A 448 20.52 5.19 -41.34
C GLY A 448 19.98 4.51 -40.07
N GLU A 449 18.92 5.07 -39.49
CA GLU A 449 18.22 4.52 -38.31
C GLU A 449 16.80 4.01 -38.65
N GLU A 450 16.33 4.17 -39.89
CA GLU A 450 14.98 3.76 -40.30
C GLU A 450 14.95 2.35 -40.92
N ILE A 451 13.96 1.56 -40.52
CA ILE A 451 13.69 0.23 -41.11
C ILE A 451 12.87 0.43 -42.39
N ILE A 452 13.48 0.13 -43.54
CA ILE A 452 12.87 0.26 -44.86
C ILE A 452 11.91 -0.91 -45.15
N GLY A 453 12.21 -2.10 -44.62
CA GLY A 453 11.32 -3.25 -44.73
C GLY A 453 11.91 -4.54 -44.17
N GLU A 454 11.04 -5.52 -43.96
CA GLU A 454 11.38 -6.88 -43.54
C GLU A 454 11.08 -7.90 -44.65
N ALA A 455 11.96 -8.87 -44.84
CA ALA A 455 11.80 -9.95 -45.80
C ALA A 455 12.51 -11.24 -45.35
N LYS A 456 12.38 -12.30 -46.15
CA LYS A 456 13.22 -13.50 -46.06
C LYS A 456 14.20 -13.53 -47.23
N ILE A 457 15.31 -14.24 -47.06
CA ILE A 457 16.28 -14.46 -48.15
C ILE A 457 15.78 -15.59 -49.05
N LYS A 458 15.22 -15.24 -50.21
CA LYS A 458 14.77 -16.16 -51.26
C LYS A 458 15.94 -16.92 -51.89
N SER A 459 17.03 -16.20 -52.18
CA SER A 459 18.24 -16.77 -52.77
C SER A 459 19.47 -16.14 -52.14
N LEU A 460 20.47 -16.99 -51.85
CA LEU A 460 21.77 -16.61 -51.32
C LEU A 460 22.83 -17.25 -52.23
N LYS A 461 23.58 -16.43 -52.96
CA LYS A 461 24.56 -16.88 -53.94
C LYS A 461 25.93 -16.30 -53.64
N LYS A 462 26.98 -17.11 -53.78
CA LYS A 462 28.36 -16.64 -53.82
C LYS A 462 28.85 -16.75 -55.25
N VAL A 463 29.13 -15.60 -55.88
CA VAL A 463 29.46 -15.50 -57.31
C VAL A 463 28.31 -16.02 -58.20
N LYS A 464 28.30 -17.31 -58.56
CA LYS A 464 27.25 -17.94 -59.38
C LYS A 464 26.61 -19.16 -58.72
N GLU A 465 27.13 -19.62 -57.59
CA GLU A 465 26.68 -20.84 -56.92
C GLU A 465 25.76 -20.51 -55.75
N GLU A 466 24.67 -21.27 -55.58
CA GLU A 466 23.82 -21.16 -54.40
C GLU A 466 24.50 -21.80 -53.19
N VAL A 467 24.53 -21.05 -52.09
CA VAL A 467 25.18 -21.48 -50.85
C VAL A 467 24.17 -21.44 -49.70
N PRO A 468 24.24 -22.39 -48.76
CA PRO A 468 23.32 -22.44 -47.63
C PRO A 468 23.62 -21.37 -46.57
N LYS A 469 24.88 -20.92 -46.48
CA LYS A 469 25.36 -19.99 -45.45
C LYS A 469 26.53 -19.15 -45.97
N VAL A 470 26.62 -17.90 -45.53
CA VAL A 470 27.74 -16.98 -45.80
C VAL A 470 28.18 -16.34 -44.47
N GLU A 471 29.49 -16.18 -44.29
CA GLU A 471 30.09 -15.74 -43.02
C GLU A 471 30.81 -14.38 -43.14
N LYS A 472 31.15 -13.78 -42.00
CA LYS A 472 31.85 -12.49 -41.90
C LYS A 472 33.03 -12.36 -42.86
N GLY A 473 33.12 -11.22 -43.54
CA GLY A 473 34.19 -10.88 -44.48
C GLY A 473 33.96 -11.38 -45.91
N GLN A 474 32.95 -12.23 -46.14
CA GLN A 474 32.62 -12.74 -47.48
C GLN A 474 31.62 -11.83 -48.20
N GLU A 475 31.62 -11.92 -49.53
CA GLU A 475 30.65 -11.27 -50.41
C GLU A 475 29.63 -12.28 -50.96
N CYS A 476 28.38 -11.86 -51.07
CA CYS A 476 27.29 -12.68 -51.59
C CYS A 476 26.19 -11.84 -52.25
N GLY A 477 25.47 -12.43 -53.19
CA GLY A 477 24.21 -11.90 -53.70
C GLY A 477 23.03 -12.42 -52.88
N MET A 478 22.22 -11.50 -52.34
CA MET A 478 20.97 -11.79 -51.64
C MET A 478 19.78 -11.33 -52.47
N MET A 479 18.75 -12.17 -52.53
CA MET A 479 17.45 -11.81 -53.09
C MET A 479 16.39 -11.95 -52.01
N PHE A 480 15.52 -10.95 -51.88
CA PHE A 480 14.54 -10.85 -50.80
C PHE A 480 13.12 -11.20 -51.27
N ASP A 481 12.33 -11.78 -50.37
CA ASP A 481 10.90 -12.07 -50.56
C ASP A 481 10.11 -11.72 -49.28
N PRO A 482 9.15 -10.78 -49.32
CA PRO A 482 8.81 -9.93 -50.47
C PRO A 482 9.99 -9.04 -50.91
N GLY A 483 9.99 -8.62 -52.18
CA GLY A 483 11.03 -7.72 -52.69
C GLY A 483 10.98 -6.36 -51.97
N ILE A 484 12.14 -5.87 -51.53
CA ILE A 484 12.28 -4.57 -50.86
C ILE A 484 13.07 -3.63 -51.78
N ASP A 485 12.68 -2.36 -51.83
CA ASP A 485 13.43 -1.33 -52.57
C ASP A 485 14.63 -0.83 -51.75
N PHE A 486 15.75 -1.54 -51.89
CA PHE A 486 17.01 -1.24 -51.22
C PHE A 486 17.91 -0.33 -52.07
N GLN A 487 18.82 0.38 -51.42
CA GLN A 487 19.84 1.23 -52.04
C GLN A 487 21.25 0.77 -51.66
N ILE A 488 22.23 1.17 -52.48
CA ILE A 488 23.65 0.97 -52.15
C ILE A 488 23.96 1.76 -50.88
N GLY A 489 24.54 1.10 -49.89
CA GLY A 489 24.85 1.65 -48.56
C GLY A 489 23.91 1.17 -47.45
N ASP A 490 22.74 0.64 -47.78
CA ASP A 490 21.80 0.10 -46.78
C ASP A 490 22.40 -1.11 -46.04
N ILE A 491 22.00 -1.29 -44.78
CA ILE A 491 22.42 -2.39 -43.91
C ILE A 491 21.33 -3.45 -43.85
N VAL A 492 21.69 -4.70 -44.14
CA VAL A 492 20.83 -5.86 -43.96
C VAL A 492 21.16 -6.50 -42.61
N GLU A 493 20.18 -6.61 -41.72
CA GLU A 493 20.31 -7.28 -40.44
C GLU A 493 19.53 -8.58 -40.46
N SER A 494 20.18 -9.70 -40.16
CA SER A 494 19.50 -10.99 -39.98
C SER A 494 19.10 -11.15 -38.52
N PHE A 495 17.82 -11.44 -38.28
CA PHE A 495 17.29 -11.57 -36.93
C PHE A 495 16.33 -12.77 -36.81
N ARG A 496 16.17 -13.25 -35.58
CA ARG A 496 15.14 -14.24 -35.21
C ARG A 496 14.37 -13.69 -34.03
N THR A 497 13.05 -13.79 -34.13
CA THR A 497 12.15 -13.57 -33.00
C THR A 497 11.95 -14.92 -32.31
N PHE A 498 12.13 -14.95 -30.98
CA PHE A 498 11.87 -16.12 -30.14
C PHE A 498 10.48 -16.06 -29.52
#